data_AF-A0A0N1FZJ1-F1
#
_entry.id   AF-A0A0N1FZJ1-F1
#
_cell.length_a   1.000
_cell.length_b   1.000
_cell.length_c   1.000
_cell.angle_alpha   90.00
_cell.angle_beta   90.00
_cell.angle_gamma   90.00
#
_symmetry.space_group_name_H-M   'P 1'
#
loop_
_entity.id
_entity.type
_entity.pdbx_description
1 polymer ?
#
loop_
_entity_poly.entity_id
_entity_poly.type
_entity_poly.pdbx_seq_one_letter_code
_entity_poly.pdbx_strand_id
1 'polypeptide(L)'
;MLTRRTLLRATTATAALATAGPLPASCGSGDTAALDPHATPKLDGVTLRIPANQPNALSFSYLAKPFEEATGAKLKVTPIPYDKLTAKAVLDVQSGANQFDVFMYWYAAVGTLAEGGVIEDLTANAGACPTTATPTSSSATPRSSNGTR
;
A
#
# COMPACT_ATOMS: atom_id res chain seq x y z
N MET A 1 -40.65 -2.96 11.92
CA MET A 1 -39.18 -2.76 11.96
C MET A 1 -38.82 -2.19 13.33
N LEU A 2 -38.18 -2.97 14.20
CA LEU A 2 -37.59 -2.48 15.45
C LEU A 2 -36.17 -3.04 15.55
N THR A 3 -35.20 -2.13 15.44
CA THR A 3 -33.78 -2.41 15.23
C THR A 3 -33.09 -2.79 16.53
N ARG A 4 -32.32 -3.88 16.52
CA ARG A 4 -31.49 -4.43 17.61
C ARG A 4 -30.34 -3.51 18.10
N ARG A 5 -30.35 -2.22 17.77
CA ARG A 5 -29.23 -1.29 18.03
C ARG A 5 -29.41 -0.40 19.27
N THR A 6 -30.50 -0.51 20.01
CA THR A 6 -30.79 0.41 21.13
C THR A 6 -30.37 -0.12 22.51
N LEU A 7 -29.70 -1.28 22.60
CA LEU A 7 -29.49 -1.93 23.90
C LEU A 7 -28.08 -1.85 24.50
N LEU A 8 -27.16 -1.05 23.96
CA LEU A 8 -25.80 -0.95 24.51
C LEU A 8 -25.32 0.50 24.72
N ARG A 9 -26.10 1.29 25.47
CA ARG A 9 -25.59 2.53 26.10
C ARG A 9 -26.24 2.73 27.47
N ALA A 10 -25.71 2.04 28.46
CA ALA A 10 -25.86 2.42 29.86
C ALA A 10 -24.65 1.95 30.67
N THR A 11 -24.24 2.77 31.63
CA THR A 11 -23.17 2.60 32.64
C THR A 11 -21.76 2.90 32.11
N THR A 12 -20.93 3.77 32.71
CA THR A 12 -20.88 4.37 34.05
C THR A 12 -20.24 5.77 33.99
N ALA A 13 -20.72 6.68 34.85
CA ALA A 13 -20.04 7.92 35.18
C ALA A 13 -19.22 7.71 36.47
N THR A 14 -17.92 7.99 36.43
CA THR A 14 -17.11 8.29 37.61
C THR A 14 -16.17 9.45 37.28
N ALA A 15 -16.39 10.57 37.96
CA ALA A 15 -15.53 11.74 37.93
C ALA A 15 -14.31 11.50 38.83
N ALA A 16 -13.11 11.74 38.31
CA ALA A 16 -11.91 12.00 39.11
C ALA A 16 -11.09 13.12 38.44
N LEU A 17 -10.83 14.16 39.23
CA LEU A 17 -10.09 15.37 38.88
C LEU A 17 -8.58 15.11 38.82
N ALA A 18 -7.90 15.89 37.97
CA ALA A 18 -6.47 16.28 38.02
C ALA A 18 -5.39 15.27 37.59
N THR A 19 -4.88 15.42 36.37
CA THR A 19 -3.60 16.13 36.09
C THR A 19 -3.42 16.24 34.57
N ALA A 20 -3.35 17.46 34.06
CA ALA A 20 -3.01 17.74 32.66
C ALA A 20 -1.49 17.57 32.50
N GLY A 21 -1.08 16.36 32.12
CA GLY A 21 0.23 16.12 31.50
C GLY A 21 0.03 15.88 30.01
N PRO A 22 0.90 16.40 29.12
CA PRO A 22 0.87 16.00 27.72
C PRO A 22 1.26 14.52 27.66
N LEU A 23 0.26 13.65 27.55
CA LEU A 23 0.48 12.28 27.13
C LEU A 23 1.05 12.38 25.71
N PRO A 24 2.31 11.98 25.45
CA PRO A 24 2.73 11.82 24.08
C PRO A 24 1.75 10.86 23.42
N ALA A 25 1.25 11.27 22.26
CA ALA A 25 0.44 10.44 21.40
C ALA A 25 1.12 9.08 21.31
N SER A 26 0.39 8.05 21.74
CA SER A 26 0.66 6.66 21.42
C SER A 26 0.57 6.52 19.90
N CYS A 27 1.61 6.93 19.18
CA CYS A 27 1.88 6.46 17.84
C CYS A 27 2.15 4.97 17.99
N GLY A 28 1.30 4.16 17.37
CA GLY A 28 1.31 2.71 17.51
C GLY A 28 2.70 2.14 17.31
N SER A 29 3.25 1.55 18.37
CA SER A 29 4.25 0.50 18.26
C SER A 29 3.56 -0.74 17.68
N GLY A 30 3.25 -0.69 16.39
CA GLY A 30 3.28 -1.89 15.57
C GLY A 30 4.74 -2.06 15.16
N ASP A 31 5.40 -3.11 15.64
CA ASP A 31 6.67 -3.60 15.11
C ASP A 31 6.46 -4.05 13.65
N THR A 32 6.29 -3.10 12.74
CA THR A 32 6.59 -3.32 11.33
C THR A 32 8.09 -3.17 11.20
N ALA A 33 8.81 -4.27 11.46
CA ALA A 33 10.22 -4.35 11.10
C ALA A 33 10.35 -3.93 9.62
N ALA A 34 11.16 -2.90 9.36
CA ALA A 34 11.40 -2.44 8.00
C ALA A 34 11.91 -3.63 7.17
N LEU A 35 11.29 -3.88 6.02
CA LEU A 35 11.72 -4.94 5.13
C LEU A 35 13.09 -4.58 4.54
N ASP A 36 14.02 -5.54 4.52
CA ASP A 36 15.29 -5.41 3.83
C ASP A 36 15.03 -5.43 2.31
N PRO A 37 15.28 -4.32 1.57
CA PRO A 37 15.06 -4.27 0.13
C PRO A 37 16.02 -5.18 -0.67
N HIS A 38 17.04 -5.75 -0.03
CA HIS A 38 17.97 -6.70 -0.62
C HIS A 38 17.70 -8.15 -0.21
N ALA A 39 16.77 -8.39 0.71
CA ALA A 39 16.41 -9.74 1.08
C ALA A 39 15.71 -10.44 -0.09
N THR A 40 16.17 -11.64 -0.40
CA THR A 40 15.45 -12.52 -1.33
C THR A 40 14.40 -13.29 -0.52
N PRO A 41 13.10 -13.02 -0.72
CA PRO A 41 12.07 -13.73 0.01
C PRO A 41 12.07 -15.21 -0.40
N LYS A 42 12.04 -16.11 0.59
CA LYS A 42 11.84 -17.55 0.37
C LYS A 42 10.34 -17.83 0.32
N LEU A 43 9.84 -18.08 -0.88
CA LEU A 43 8.43 -18.31 -1.19
C LEU A 43 8.21 -19.73 -1.71
N ASP A 44 9.04 -20.69 -1.28
CA ASP A 44 8.98 -22.08 -1.70
C ASP A 44 7.55 -22.66 -1.56
N GLY A 45 7.02 -23.17 -2.67
CA GLY A 45 5.68 -23.78 -2.71
C GLY A 45 4.52 -22.78 -2.81
N VAL A 46 4.78 -21.48 -2.83
CA VAL A 46 3.75 -20.45 -3.06
C VAL A 46 3.43 -20.34 -4.54
N THR A 47 2.16 -20.12 -4.88
CA THR A 47 1.74 -19.74 -6.24
C THR A 47 1.03 -18.40 -6.18
N LEU A 48 1.62 -17.38 -6.81
CA LEU A 48 1.03 -16.04 -6.91
C LEU A 48 0.08 -15.97 -8.11
N ARG A 49 -1.17 -15.59 -7.85
CA ARG A 49 -2.24 -15.49 -8.85
C ARG A 49 -2.37 -14.04 -9.29
N ILE A 50 -2.14 -13.79 -10.57
CA ILE A 50 -1.98 -12.43 -11.10
C ILE A 50 -2.96 -12.24 -12.26
N PRO A 51 -3.87 -11.25 -12.21
CA PRO A 51 -4.58 -10.80 -13.39
C PRO A 51 -3.63 -9.92 -14.20
N ALA A 52 -3.37 -10.30 -15.45
CA ALA A 52 -2.59 -9.51 -16.40
C ALA A 52 -3.51 -8.98 -17.50
N ASN A 53 -3.25 -7.79 -18.03
CA ASN A 53 -3.91 -7.39 -19.28
C ASN A 53 -3.47 -8.38 -20.37
N GLN A 54 -4.38 -8.71 -21.28
CA GLN A 54 -4.08 -9.66 -22.35
C GLN A 54 -2.81 -9.30 -23.16
N PRO A 55 -2.55 -8.03 -23.54
CA PRO A 55 -1.33 -7.67 -24.26
C PRO A 55 -0.03 -8.00 -23.52
N ASN A 56 -0.02 -7.93 -22.18
CA ASN A 56 1.19 -8.14 -21.37
C ASN A 56 1.28 -9.56 -20.80
N ALA A 57 0.30 -10.43 -21.03
CA ALA A 57 0.29 -11.79 -20.48
C ALA A 57 1.55 -12.59 -20.89
N LEU A 58 2.04 -12.39 -22.13
CA LEU A 58 3.27 -13.02 -22.62
C LEU A 58 4.50 -12.60 -21.80
N SER A 59 4.57 -11.35 -21.35
CA SER A 59 5.70 -10.84 -20.56
C SER A 59 5.90 -11.62 -19.27
N PHE A 60 4.81 -12.04 -18.62
CA PHE A 60 4.90 -12.86 -17.41
C PHE A 60 5.46 -14.27 -17.69
N SER A 61 5.28 -14.83 -18.88
CA SER A 61 5.86 -16.14 -19.23
C SER A 61 7.39 -16.10 -19.27
N TYR A 62 7.96 -14.97 -19.70
CA TYR A 62 9.40 -14.75 -19.67
C TYR A 62 9.93 -14.54 -18.24
N LEU A 63 9.09 -14.04 -17.33
CA LEU A 63 9.46 -13.82 -15.93
C LEU A 63 9.24 -15.05 -15.04
N ALA A 64 8.36 -15.98 -15.42
CA ALA A 64 7.94 -17.08 -14.57
C ALA A 64 9.10 -17.95 -14.08
N LYS A 65 9.96 -18.41 -15.02
CA LYS A 65 11.12 -19.25 -14.68
C LYS A 65 12.15 -18.51 -13.81
N PRO A 66 12.68 -17.33 -14.18
CA PRO A 66 13.65 -16.64 -13.34
C PRO A 66 13.08 -16.24 -11.98
N PHE A 67 11.78 -15.93 -11.88
CA PHE A 67 11.12 -15.66 -10.60
C PHE A 67 11.06 -16.91 -9.71
N GLU A 68 10.72 -18.07 -10.28
CA GLU A 68 10.71 -19.35 -9.54
C GLU A 68 12.11 -19.74 -9.08
N GLU A 69 13.13 -19.59 -9.93
CA GLU A 69 14.53 -19.86 -9.55
C GLU A 69 15.04 -18.94 -8.43
N ALA A 70 14.62 -17.67 -8.43
CA ALA A 70 15.05 -16.70 -7.42
C ALA A 70 14.30 -16.84 -6.08
N THR A 71 13.03 -17.25 -6.09
CA THR A 71 12.15 -17.15 -4.91
C THR A 71 11.54 -18.47 -4.46
N GLY A 72 11.52 -19.50 -5.31
CA GLY A 72 10.79 -20.75 -5.09
C GLY A 72 9.27 -20.67 -5.35
N ALA A 73 8.74 -19.49 -5.72
CA ALA A 73 7.33 -19.30 -6.02
C ALA A 73 6.99 -19.41 -7.51
N LYS A 74 5.77 -19.85 -7.81
CA LYS A 74 5.23 -19.94 -9.17
C LYS A 74 4.30 -18.78 -9.47
N LEU A 75 4.22 -18.38 -10.73
CA LEU A 75 3.25 -17.39 -11.22
C LEU A 75 2.09 -18.10 -11.94
N LYS A 76 0.86 -17.83 -11.50
CA LYS A 76 -0.37 -18.21 -12.21
C LYS A 76 -1.04 -16.97 -12.79
N VAL A 77 -0.85 -16.76 -14.08
CA VAL A 77 -1.30 -15.55 -14.77
C VAL A 77 -2.67 -15.78 -15.42
N THR A 78 -3.61 -14.88 -15.16
CA THR A 78 -4.94 -14.87 -15.78
C THR A 78 -5.05 -13.67 -16.72
N PRO A 79 -5.14 -13.87 -18.04
CA PRO A 79 -5.33 -12.76 -18.98
C PRO A 79 -6.72 -12.16 -18.84
N ILE A 80 -6.81 -10.84 -18.70
CA ILE A 80 -8.04 -10.06 -18.59
C ILE A 80 -8.02 -8.94 -19.65
N PRO A 81 -9.14 -8.64 -20.33
CA PRO A 81 -9.23 -7.46 -21.20
C PRO A 81 -8.96 -6.16 -20.42
N TYR A 82 -8.27 -5.21 -21.04
CA TYR A 82 -7.77 -4.01 -20.35
C TYR A 82 -8.89 -3.22 -19.63
N ASP A 83 -10.03 -3.03 -20.31
CA ASP A 83 -11.20 -2.32 -19.80
C ASP A 83 -11.91 -3.05 -18.64
N LYS A 84 -11.54 -4.31 -18.37
CA LYS A 84 -12.12 -5.14 -17.29
C LYS A 84 -11.22 -5.28 -16.08
N LEU A 85 -9.94 -4.90 -16.15
CA LEU A 85 -8.98 -5.13 -15.07
C LEU A 85 -9.43 -4.52 -13.74
N THR A 86 -9.71 -3.21 -13.72
CA THR A 86 -10.09 -2.51 -12.49
C THR A 86 -11.36 -3.09 -11.88
N ALA A 87 -12.41 -3.29 -12.69
CA ALA A 87 -13.66 -3.87 -12.21
C ALA A 87 -13.48 -5.29 -11.66
N LYS A 88 -12.60 -6.09 -12.28
CA LYS A 88 -12.29 -7.44 -11.78
C LYS A 88 -11.55 -7.43 -10.45
N ALA A 89 -10.59 -6.52 -10.25
CA ALA A 89 -9.90 -6.38 -8.98
C ALA A 89 -10.87 -5.97 -7.85
N VAL A 90 -11.69 -4.95 -8.11
CA VAL A 90 -12.70 -4.47 -7.15
C VAL A 90 -13.65 -5.61 -6.75
N LEU A 91 -14.19 -6.34 -7.74
CA LEU A 91 -15.13 -7.43 -7.48
C LEU A 91 -14.49 -8.60 -6.75
N ASP A 92 -13.23 -8.94 -7.04
CA ASP A 92 -12.53 -10.03 -6.36
C ASP A 92 -12.43 -9.80 -4.84
N VAL A 93 -12.04 -8.57 -4.46
CA VAL A 93 -11.92 -8.16 -3.06
C VAL A 93 -13.29 -8.01 -2.41
N GLN A 94 -14.22 -7.30 -3.04
CA GLN A 94 -15.55 -7.04 -2.47
C GLN A 94 -16.37 -8.31 -2.26
N SER A 95 -16.20 -9.31 -3.14
CA SER A 95 -16.88 -10.60 -3.01
C SER A 95 -16.20 -11.55 -2.04
N GLY A 96 -14.96 -11.26 -1.62
CA GLY A 96 -14.13 -12.19 -0.84
C GLY A 96 -13.74 -13.45 -1.62
N ALA A 97 -13.81 -13.42 -2.96
CA ALA A 97 -13.45 -14.56 -3.80
C ALA A 97 -11.95 -14.86 -3.75
N ASN A 98 -11.13 -13.84 -3.46
CA ASN A 98 -9.68 -13.91 -3.28
C ASN A 98 -9.02 -14.75 -4.36
N GLN A 99 -9.37 -14.52 -5.64
CA GLN A 99 -8.83 -15.24 -6.78
C GLN A 99 -7.43 -14.73 -7.15
N PHE A 100 -7.10 -13.50 -6.77
CA PHE A 100 -5.84 -12.85 -7.09
C PHE A 100 -5.10 -12.41 -5.84
N ASP A 101 -3.77 -12.48 -5.91
CA ASP A 101 -2.87 -12.12 -4.81
C ASP A 101 -2.15 -10.79 -5.10
N VAL A 102 -1.82 -10.55 -6.37
CA VAL A 102 -1.15 -9.32 -6.83
C VAL A 102 -1.90 -8.76 -8.03
N PHE A 103 -2.40 -7.53 -7.91
CA PHE A 103 -3.14 -6.88 -8.98
C PHE A 103 -2.22 -6.14 -9.94
N MET A 104 -2.32 -6.44 -11.23
CA MET A 104 -1.87 -5.50 -12.25
C MET A 104 -2.98 -4.46 -12.46
N TYR A 105 -2.69 -3.19 -12.13
CA TYR A 105 -3.65 -2.10 -12.25
C TYR A 105 -3.13 -0.98 -13.16
N TRP A 106 -4.05 -0.21 -13.73
CA TRP A 106 -3.70 1.02 -14.42
C TRP A 106 -3.43 2.12 -13.39
N TYR A 107 -2.30 2.81 -13.50
CA TYR A 107 -1.87 3.83 -12.54
C TYR A 107 -2.91 4.93 -12.28
N ALA A 108 -3.73 5.28 -13.27
CA ALA A 108 -4.78 6.29 -13.07
C ALA A 108 -5.92 5.80 -12.14
N ALA A 109 -6.05 4.49 -11.95
CA ALA A 109 -7.04 3.90 -11.04
C ALA A 109 -6.53 3.75 -9.60
N VAL A 110 -5.26 4.08 -9.30
CA VAL A 110 -4.65 3.83 -8.00
C VAL A 110 -5.41 4.49 -6.85
N GLY A 111 -5.88 5.73 -7.03
CA GLY A 111 -6.64 6.46 -6.01
C GLY A 111 -7.95 5.74 -5.66
N THR A 112 -8.74 5.39 -6.67
CA THR A 112 -10.00 4.66 -6.48
C THR A 112 -9.79 3.27 -5.88
N LEU A 113 -8.72 2.56 -6.25
CA LEU A 113 -8.39 1.25 -5.69
C LEU A 113 -7.96 1.34 -4.23
N ALA A 114 -7.17 2.36 -3.86
CA ALA A 114 -6.74 2.58 -2.49
C ALA A 114 -7.91 3.01 -1.60
N GLU A 115 -8.70 4.00 -2.02
CA GLU A 115 -9.90 4.46 -1.30
C GLU A 115 -10.93 3.34 -1.14
N GLY A 116 -11.05 2.46 -2.14
CA GLY A 116 -11.93 1.30 -2.12
C GLY A 116 -11.40 0.11 -1.32
N GLY A 117 -10.20 0.19 -0.74
CA GLY A 117 -9.58 -0.90 0.03
C GLY A 117 -9.25 -2.13 -0.81
N VAL A 118 -9.03 -1.96 -2.12
CA VAL A 118 -8.73 -3.05 -3.07
C VAL A 118 -7.22 -3.37 -3.10
N ILE A 119 -6.38 -2.39 -2.79
CA ILE A 119 -4.93 -2.52 -2.72
C ILE A 119 -4.42 -2.12 -1.33
N GLU A 120 -3.35 -2.79 -0.89
CA GLU A 120 -2.69 -2.52 0.39
C GLU A 120 -1.71 -1.34 0.29
N ASP A 121 -1.62 -0.53 1.34
CA ASP A 121 -0.58 0.48 1.48
C ASP A 121 0.74 -0.18 1.88
N LEU A 122 1.72 -0.14 0.98
CA LEU A 122 3.04 -0.73 1.19
C LEU A 122 4.06 0.27 1.74
N THR A 123 3.66 1.46 2.22
CA THR A 123 4.60 2.50 2.68
C THR A 123 5.52 2.01 3.80
N ALA A 124 5.03 1.15 4.71
CA ALA A 124 5.86 0.54 5.76
C ALA A 124 6.84 -0.53 5.22
N ASN A 125 6.55 -1.07 4.03
CA ASN A 125 7.22 -2.22 3.44
C ASN A 125 8.23 -1.81 2.36
N ALA A 126 7.97 -0.70 1.66
CA ALA A 126 8.93 -0.02 0.82
C ALA A 126 9.93 0.67 1.76
N GLY A 127 10.98 -0.05 2.18
CA GLY A 127 12.03 0.47 3.06
C GLY A 127 12.36 1.92 2.73
N ALA A 128 12.39 2.77 3.77
CA ALA A 128 12.35 4.23 3.69
C ALA A 128 12.90 4.77 2.36
N CYS A 129 12.02 5.36 1.54
CA CYS A 129 12.49 6.26 0.48
C CYS A 129 13.44 7.26 1.15
N PRO A 130 14.69 7.42 0.69
CA PRO A 130 15.61 8.35 1.32
C PRO A 130 15.07 9.77 1.15
N THR A 131 14.28 10.23 2.11
CA THR A 131 13.90 11.63 2.32
C THR A 131 15.09 12.39 2.92
N THR A 132 16.28 12.16 2.37
CA THR A 132 17.45 13.00 2.57
C THR A 132 17.78 13.72 1.26
N ALA A 133 16.75 14.14 0.53
CA ALA A 133 16.82 15.47 -0.08
C ALA A 133 16.39 16.45 1.02
N THR A 134 17.29 16.74 1.96
CA THR A 134 17.21 18.01 2.68
C THR A 134 17.06 19.07 1.58
N PRO A 135 16.03 19.93 1.59
CA PRO A 135 16.03 21.06 0.70
C PRO A 135 17.26 21.85 1.12
N THR A 136 18.34 21.77 0.34
CA THR A 136 19.44 22.70 0.47
C THR A 136 18.78 24.02 0.19
N SER A 137 18.48 24.76 1.26
CA SER A 137 18.29 26.19 1.23
C SER A 137 19.57 26.71 0.59
N SER A 138 19.56 26.78 -0.74
CA SER A 138 20.45 27.63 -1.48
C SER A 138 20.05 29.02 -0.99
N SER A 139 20.78 29.48 0.01
CA SER A 139 20.80 30.87 0.40
C SER A 139 21.26 31.61 -0.83
N ALA A 140 20.29 32.00 -1.64
CA ALA A 140 20.49 32.93 -2.72
C ALA A 140 21.09 34.17 -2.08
N THR A 141 22.39 34.37 -2.30
CA THR A 141 23.10 35.59 -1.96
C THR A 141 22.25 36.76 -2.44
N PRO A 142 21.88 37.72 -1.56
CA PRO A 142 21.09 38.86 -2.00
C PRO A 142 21.88 39.61 -3.06
N ARG A 143 21.27 39.76 -4.25
CA ARG A 143 21.81 40.57 -5.33
C ARG A 143 21.92 42.00 -4.81
N SER A 144 23.13 42.43 -4.49
CA SER A 144 23.45 43.80 -4.11
C SER A 144 23.03 44.74 -5.23
N SER A 145 21.88 45.40 -5.06
CA SER A 145 21.50 46.55 -5.87
C SER A 145 22.33 47.75 -5.42
N ASN A 146 23.40 48.02 -6.14
CA ASN A 146 24.10 49.30 -6.14
C ASN A 146 24.48 49.51 -7.61
N GLY A 147 24.02 50.49 -8.36
CA GLY A 147 23.49 51.79 -7.99
C GLY A 147 24.09 52.78 -8.99
N THR A 148 23.22 53.49 -9.70
CA THR A 148 23.46 54.84 -10.24
C THR A 148 24.13 55.01 -11.62
N ARG A 149 23.37 55.73 -12.45
CA ARG A 149 23.71 56.59 -13.61
C ARG A 149 23.85 55.96 -14.99
#